data_AF-A0A3M6WN44-F1
#
_entry.id   AF-A0A3M6WN44-F1
#
_cell.length_a   1.000
_cell.length_b   1.000
_cell.length_c   1.000
_cell.angle_alpha   90.00
_cell.angle_beta   90.00
_cell.angle_gamma   90.00
#
_symmetry.space_group_name_H-M   'P 1'
#
loop_
_entity.id
_entity.type
_entity.pdbx_description
1 polymer ?
#
loop_
_entity_poly.entity_id
_entity_poly.type
_entity_poly.pdbx_seq_one_letter_code
_entity_poly.pdbx_strand_id
1 'polypeptide(L)'
;MREVLVEGFSSDASKVVPRHAAPLAYVTLTGIVIPKVPLGVGHTALQKLWNNEKVEEKWANSKTAKTSAKLMRRRQLNDFERFKVMVLRKQARFETRKTLASSRGKKA
;
A
#
# COMPACT_ATOMS: atom_id res chain seq x y z
N MET A 1 -20.81 14.39 -15.23
CA MET A 1 -19.95 13.43 -14.49
C MET A 1 -19.62 14.06 -13.14
N ARG A 2 -19.58 13.32 -12.03
CA ARG A 2 -19.27 13.91 -10.71
C ARG A 2 -17.75 13.92 -10.52
N GLU A 3 -17.20 15.08 -10.18
CA GLU A 3 -15.77 15.31 -9.97
C GLU A 3 -15.53 15.71 -8.51
N VAL A 4 -14.29 15.48 -8.04
CA VAL A 4 -13.83 15.86 -6.71
C VAL A 4 -12.49 16.55 -6.81
N LEU A 5 -12.28 17.58 -5.99
CA LEU A 5 -10.98 18.22 -5.85
C LEU A 5 -10.05 17.31 -5.03
N VAL A 6 -8.96 16.88 -5.64
CA VAL A 6 -7.98 15.96 -5.07
C VAL A 6 -6.65 16.66 -4.88
N GLU A 7 -5.99 16.36 -3.77
CA GLU A 7 -4.64 16.81 -3.44
C GLU A 7 -3.97 15.77 -2.53
N GLY A 8 -2.67 15.54 -2.74
CA GLY A 8 -1.91 14.55 -1.98
C GLY A 8 -0.50 15.03 -1.66
N PHE A 9 -0.10 14.84 -0.41
CA PHE A 9 1.19 15.28 0.10
C PHE A 9 2.09 14.07 0.35
N SER A 10 3.37 14.22 0.02
CA SER A 10 4.40 13.25 0.33
C SER A 10 5.71 14.00 0.52
N SER A 11 6.63 13.40 1.28
CA SER A 11 8.03 13.85 1.36
C SER A 11 8.81 13.57 0.07
N ASP A 12 8.38 12.58 -0.71
CA ASP A 12 8.97 12.20 -1.98
C ASP A 12 8.29 12.95 -3.13
N ALA A 13 9.05 13.80 -3.82
CA ALA A 13 8.55 14.62 -4.92
C ALA A 13 7.86 13.81 -6.03
N SER A 14 8.26 12.55 -6.24
CA SER A 14 7.64 11.66 -7.25
C SER A 14 6.23 11.20 -6.88
N LYS A 15 5.83 11.34 -5.61
CA LYS A 15 4.53 10.90 -5.08
C LYS A 15 3.60 12.06 -4.72
N VAL A 16 4.07 13.30 -4.85
CA VAL A 16 3.25 14.49 -4.62
C VAL A 16 2.19 14.58 -5.71
N VAL A 17 0.94 14.81 -5.30
CA VAL A 17 -0.19 14.99 -6.20
C VAL A 17 -0.68 16.43 -6.06
N PRO A 18 -0.40 17.31 -7.05
CA PRO A 18 -0.89 18.67 -7.04
C PRO A 18 -2.42 18.74 -6.99
N ARG A 19 -2.94 19.85 -6.47
CA ARG A 19 -4.38 20.11 -6.40
C ARG A 19 -4.99 20.14 -7.81
N HIS A 20 -5.92 19.24 -8.09
CA HIS A 20 -6.62 19.14 -9.37
C HIS A 20 -8.02 18.53 -9.22
N ALA A 21 -8.86 18.70 -10.23
CA ALA A 21 -10.15 18.02 -10.30
C ALA A 21 -9.96 16.60 -10.85
N ALA A 22 -10.46 15.59 -10.15
CA ALA A 22 -10.43 14.20 -10.57
C ALA A 22 -11.86 13.65 -10.71
N PRO A 23 -12.18 12.97 -11.82
CA PRO A 23 -13.44 12.24 -11.95
C PRO A 23 -13.56 11.13 -10.92
N LEU A 24 -14.73 10.97 -10.30
CA LEU A 24 -14.96 9.90 -9.31
C LEU A 24 -14.72 8.49 -9.85
N ALA A 25 -14.79 8.30 -11.17
CA ALA A 25 -14.51 7.02 -11.83
C ALA A 25 -13.03 6.60 -11.78
N TYR A 26 -12.09 7.54 -11.58
CA TYR A 26 -10.64 7.26 -11.57
C TYR A 26 -10.03 7.20 -10.16
N VAL A 27 -10.83 7.40 -9.12
CA VAL A 27 -10.38 7.36 -7.73
C VAL A 27 -11.06 6.21 -6.99
N THR A 28 -10.39 5.67 -5.99
CA THR A 28 -10.93 4.61 -5.14
C THR A 28 -10.79 5.01 -3.68
N LEU A 29 -11.85 4.82 -2.91
CA LEU A 29 -11.85 5.15 -1.50
C LEU A 29 -10.93 4.21 -0.72
N THR A 30 -10.16 4.80 0.20
CA THR A 30 -9.35 4.05 1.17
C THR A 30 -10.03 4.07 2.54
N GLY A 31 -9.59 3.22 3.46
CA GLY A 31 -10.04 3.27 4.86
C GLY A 31 -9.42 4.39 5.71
N ILE A 32 -8.60 5.26 5.11
CA ILE A 32 -7.94 6.36 5.83
C ILE A 32 -8.81 7.60 5.72
N VAL A 33 -9.24 8.13 6.86
CA VAL A 33 -10.09 9.32 6.96
C VAL A 33 -9.39 10.35 7.82
N ILE A 34 -9.25 11.58 7.30
CA ILE A 34 -8.86 12.74 8.10
C ILE A 34 -10.16 13.34 8.67
N PRO A 35 -10.36 13.34 10.00
CA PRO A 35 -11.60 13.81 10.59
C PRO A 35 -11.75 15.34 10.45
N LYS A 36 -13.01 15.80 10.35
CA LYS A 36 -13.39 17.22 10.46
C LYS A 36 -12.65 18.17 9.49
N VAL A 37 -12.41 17.73 8.25
CA VAL A 37 -11.86 18.59 7.19
C VAL A 37 -12.96 19.48 6.60
N PRO A 38 -12.85 20.81 6.65
CA PRO A 38 -13.79 21.71 5.97
C PRO A 38 -13.72 21.53 4.45
N LEU A 39 -14.86 21.65 3.77
CA LEU A 39 -14.90 21.69 2.31
C LEU A 39 -14.11 22.91 1.81
N GLY A 40 -13.21 22.71 0.85
CA GLY A 40 -12.40 23.80 0.28
C GLY A 40 -11.21 24.24 1.12
N VAL A 41 -10.72 23.40 2.04
CA VAL A 41 -9.52 23.69 2.85
C VAL A 41 -8.30 24.10 2.01
N GLY A 42 -7.56 25.11 2.48
CA GLY A 42 -6.33 25.58 1.83
C GLY A 42 -5.19 24.56 1.89
N HIS A 43 -4.22 24.68 0.97
CA HIS A 43 -3.09 23.75 0.82
C HIS A 43 -2.31 23.55 2.14
N THR A 44 -1.89 24.65 2.77
CA THR A 44 -1.07 24.63 3.99
C THR A 44 -1.82 24.03 5.18
N ALA A 45 -3.12 24.33 5.31
CA ALA A 45 -3.95 23.76 6.37
C ALA A 45 -4.18 22.25 6.16
N LEU A 46 -4.45 21.83 4.91
CA LEU A 46 -4.60 20.42 4.58
C LEU A 46 -3.31 19.63 4.80
N GLN A 47 -2.16 20.19 4.44
CA GLN A 47 -0.85 19.57 4.68
C GLN A 47 -0.61 19.34 6.18
N LYS A 48 -0.95 20.32 7.02
CA LYS A 48 -0.86 20.16 8.49
C LYS A 48 -1.75 19.03 8.98
N LEU A 49 -3.01 18.96 8.53
CA LEU A 49 -3.93 17.89 8.89
C LEU A 49 -3.45 16.51 8.40
N TRP A 50 -2.93 16.44 7.18
CA TRP A 50 -2.35 15.24 6.58
C TRP A 50 -1.19 14.68 7.40
N ASN A 51 -0.29 15.56 7.83
CA ASN A 51 0.87 15.21 8.65
C ASN A 51 0.46 14.83 10.08
N ASN A 52 -0.47 15.57 10.69
CA ASN A 52 -0.99 15.27 12.02
C ASN A 52 -1.66 13.89 12.07
N GLU A 53 -2.42 13.54 11.04
CA GLU A 53 -3.06 12.22 10.91
C GLU A 53 -2.12 11.12 10.41
N LYS A 54 -0.86 11.45 10.11
CA LYS A 54 0.17 10.51 9.63
C LYS A 54 -0.33 9.66 8.47
N VAL A 55 -1.00 10.29 7.50
CA VAL A 55 -1.67 9.61 6.39
C VAL A 55 -0.69 8.77 5.57
N GLU A 56 0.52 9.28 5.34
CA GLU A 56 1.56 8.56 4.59
C GLU A 56 2.01 7.28 5.31
N GLU A 57 2.19 7.32 6.63
CA GLU A 57 2.51 6.13 7.44
C GLU A 57 1.35 5.12 7.45
N LYS A 58 0.11 5.59 7.62
CA LYS A 58 -1.10 4.75 7.57
C LYS A 58 -1.24 4.09 6.19
N TRP A 59 -0.98 4.83 5.11
CA TRP A 59 -1.00 4.31 3.75
C TRP A 59 0.10 3.27 3.53
N ALA A 60 1.35 3.56 3.89
CA ALA A 60 2.47 2.63 3.75
C ALA A 60 2.22 1.30 4.50
N ASN A 61 1.54 1.36 5.65
CA ASN A 61 1.19 0.18 6.43
C ASN A 61 -0.03 -0.58 5.93
N SER A 62 -0.84 0.01 5.04
CA SER A 62 -2.04 -0.59 4.50
C SER A 62 -1.75 -1.84 3.66
N LYS A 63 -2.73 -2.77 3.62
CA LYS A 63 -2.65 -3.97 2.78
C LYS A 63 -2.53 -3.62 1.29
N THR A 64 -3.22 -2.57 0.85
CA THR A 64 -3.23 -2.11 -0.55
C THR A 64 -1.84 -1.63 -0.98
N ALA A 65 -1.20 -0.79 -0.17
CA ALA A 65 0.16 -0.31 -0.46
C ALA A 65 1.17 -1.47 -0.48
N LYS A 66 1.14 -2.34 0.54
CA LYS A 66 2.02 -3.52 0.62
C LYS A 66 1.85 -4.47 -0.57
N THR A 67 0.61 -4.70 -1.00
CA THR A 67 0.32 -5.58 -2.15
C THR A 67 0.77 -4.94 -3.47
N SER A 68 0.55 -3.64 -3.64
CA SER A 68 0.99 -2.88 -4.83
C SER A 68 2.52 -2.85 -4.93
N ALA A 69 3.21 -2.56 -3.81
CA ALA A 69 4.67 -2.60 -3.74
C ALA A 69 5.23 -3.98 -4.07
N LYS A 70 4.62 -5.05 -3.55
CA LYS A 70 4.98 -6.44 -3.90
C LYS A 70 4.79 -6.72 -5.39
N LEU A 71 3.72 -6.24 -6.01
CA LEU A 71 3.48 -6.42 -7.44
C LEU A 71 4.53 -5.68 -8.29
N MET A 72 4.82 -4.42 -7.94
CA MET A 72 5.84 -3.62 -8.62
C MET A 72 7.22 -4.25 -8.49
N ARG A 73 7.61 -4.70 -7.29
CA ARG A 73 8.89 -5.40 -7.09
C ARG A 73 8.98 -6.69 -7.90
N ARG A 74 7.89 -7.46 -8.00
CA ARG A 74 7.84 -8.68 -8.84
C ARG A 74 8.07 -8.38 -10.33
N ARG A 75 7.57 -7.24 -10.82
CA ARG A 75 7.78 -6.79 -12.21
C ARG A 75 9.24 -6.41 -12.47
N GLN A 76 9.93 -5.91 -11.44
CA GLN A 76 11.31 -5.44 -11.52
C GLN A 76 12.37 -6.52 -11.22
N LEU A 77 11.97 -7.79 -11.03
CA LEU A 77 12.93 -8.87 -10.71
C LEU A 77 13.80 -9.22 -11.93
N ASN A 78 15.12 -9.19 -11.73
CA ASN A 78 16.08 -9.77 -12.68
C ASN A 78 16.10 -11.31 -12.59
N ASP A 79 16.61 -11.99 -13.61
CA ASP A 79 16.58 -13.45 -13.74
C ASP A 79 17.27 -14.18 -12.58
N PHE A 80 18.43 -13.69 -12.14
CA PHE A 80 19.10 -14.23 -10.97
C PHE A 80 18.26 -14.08 -9.69
N GLU A 81 17.54 -12.96 -9.54
CA GLU A 81 16.64 -12.77 -8.40
C GLU A 81 15.43 -13.70 -8.47
N ARG A 82 14.91 -13.97 -9.68
CA ARG A 82 13.85 -14.95 -9.90
C ARG A 82 14.30 -16.36 -9.49
N PHE A 83 15.53 -16.75 -9.83
CA PHE A 83 16.11 -18.01 -9.38
C PHE A 83 16.19 -18.09 -7.84
N LYS A 84 16.69 -17.04 -7.17
CA LYS A 84 16.70 -16.97 -5.70
C LYS A 84 15.29 -17.12 -5.10
N VAL A 85 14.31 -16.39 -5.64
CA VAL A 85 12.91 -16.48 -5.21
C VAL A 85 12.38 -17.91 -5.37
N MET A 86 12.68 -18.58 -6.48
CA MET A 86 12.26 -19.96 -6.72
C MET A 86 12.84 -20.90 -5.66
N VAL A 87 14.15 -20.84 -5.39
CA VAL A 87 14.84 -21.68 -4.40
C VAL A 87 14.27 -21.44 -3.00
N LEU A 88 14.13 -20.18 -2.57
CA LEU A 88 13.57 -19.83 -1.26
C LEU A 88 12.12 -20.29 -1.10
N ARG A 89 11.30 -20.20 -2.15
CA ARG A 89 9.93 -20.73 -2.14
C ARG A 89 9.89 -22.25 -2.00
N LYS A 90 10.85 -22.96 -2.60
CA LYS A 90 10.97 -24.43 -2.45
C LYS A 90 11.31 -24.79 -1.00
N GLN A 91 12.26 -24.09 -0.37
CA GLN A 91 12.61 -24.28 1.04
C GLN A 91 11.42 -24.02 1.97
N ALA A 92 10.75 -22.87 1.82
CA ALA A 92 9.59 -22.51 2.65
C ALA A 92 8.45 -23.54 2.50
N ARG A 93 8.21 -24.05 1.29
CA ARG A 93 7.21 -25.10 1.04
C ARG A 93 7.58 -26.42 1.72
N PHE A 94 8.86 -26.78 1.75
CA PHE A 94 9.30 -27.99 2.43
C PHE A 94 9.10 -27.88 3.94
N GLU A 95 9.54 -26.80 4.57
CA GLU A 95 9.38 -26.59 6.01
C GLU A 95 7.91 -26.57 6.44
N THR A 96 7.05 -25.85 5.70
CA THR A 96 5.60 -25.81 5.98
C THR A 96 4.93 -27.18 5.88
N ARG A 97 5.38 -28.04 4.96
CA ARG A 97 4.85 -29.42 4.84
C ARG A 97 5.34 -30.30 5.98
N LYS A 98 6.60 -30.17 6.38
CA LYS A 98 7.19 -30.89 7.50
C LYS A 98 6.46 -30.57 8.81
N THR A 99 6.23 -29.29 9.08
CA THR A 99 5.49 -28.86 10.28
C THR A 99 4.04 -29.33 10.26
N LEU A 100 3.37 -29.26 9.10
CA LEU A 100 2.00 -29.76 8.95
C LEU A 100 1.91 -31.28 9.14
N ALA A 101 2.86 -32.05 8.62
CA ALA A 101 2.88 -33.50 8.82
C ALA A 101 3.08 -33.84 10.31
N SER A 102 4.00 -33.16 10.99
CA SER A 102 4.23 -33.34 12.43
C SER A 102 3.01 -32.96 13.28
N SER A 103 2.32 -31.86 12.97
CA SER A 103 1.13 -31.44 13.73
C SER A 103 -0.06 -32.39 13.53
N ARG A 104 -0.20 -32.99 12.35
CA ARG A 104 -1.22 -34.03 12.08
C ARG A 104 -0.93 -35.32 12.85
N GLY A 105 0.34 -35.73 12.94
CA GLY A 105 0.75 -36.91 13.71
C GLY A 105 0.58 -36.76 15.23
N LYS A 106 0.65 -35.53 15.76
CA LYS A 106 0.42 -35.23 17.19
C LYS A 106 -1.05 -35.08 17.58
N LYS A 107 -1.96 -34.97 16.61
CA LYS A 107 -3.41 -34.85 16.84
C LYS A 107 -4.14 -36.20 16.84
N ALA A 108 -3.40 -37.30 16.71
CA ALA A 108 -3.87 -38.67 16.86
C ALA A 108 -3.53 -39.18 18.26
#